data_AF-A0A9P7Y7B5-F1
#
_entry.id   AF-A0A9P7Y7B5-F1
#
_cell.length_a   1.000
_cell.length_b   1.000
_cell.length_c   1.000
_cell.angle_alpha   90.00
_cell.angle_beta   90.00
_cell.angle_gamma   90.00
#
_symmetry.space_group_name_H-M   'P 1'
#
loop_
_entity.id
_entity.type
_entity.pdbx_description
1 polymer ?
#
loop_
_entity_poly.entity_id
_entity_poly.type
_entity_poly.pdbx_seq_one_letter_code
_entity_poly.pdbx_strand_id
1 'polypeptide(L)'
;MTTLSQRQKEASTLPTYPEYRSLVPPLNANLHKGQGGRVCIIGGSNDYTGAPYFSAMSSLRLGADLCHVICDEDAATAIKSYSPDLIVHPYIKVRAANAAQDKKAANDIWAHTFDDINSLLKRAHVLVVGPGLSRDKGMLQSAKHAIEVAREQAMPIVIDADGLFLIQNDPEIIQGYKKAVLTPNLVEFSRLCNVMNVDTEDEEAEQSAVQRLSQALGGAIVIQKGKSDVISDGQKVQIVDNEGGLKRSGGQGDILTGLVATSLAWGLAYEKEVWQHTHPVKQEDVAMTACFGACVINRECSRLAFEKHKRALQSSDVLAEIGPFFHLFYQKPRQNATWSQAIYG
;
A
#
# COMPACT_ATOMS: atom_id res chain seq x y z
N MET A 1 -4.37 14.43 -26.59
CA MET A 1 -3.24 14.49 -25.65
C MET A 1 -3.11 15.92 -25.14
N THR A 2 -3.35 16.16 -23.86
CA THR A 2 -3.10 17.45 -23.20
C THR A 2 -1.59 17.74 -23.28
N THR A 3 -1.22 18.95 -23.70
CA THR A 3 0.19 19.32 -23.88
C THR A 3 0.91 19.40 -22.53
N LEU A 4 2.24 19.19 -22.52
CA LEU A 4 3.09 19.39 -21.34
C LEU A 4 2.89 20.79 -20.70
N SER A 5 2.57 21.81 -21.51
CA SER A 5 2.30 23.17 -21.05
C SER A 5 0.96 23.32 -20.32
N GLN A 6 -0.08 22.55 -20.69
CA GLN A 6 -1.34 22.51 -19.94
C GLN A 6 -1.16 21.81 -18.59
N ARG A 7 -0.45 20.68 -18.55
CA ARG A 7 -0.17 19.95 -17.30
C ARG A 7 0.68 20.76 -16.32
N GLN A 8 1.60 21.60 -16.82
CA GLN A 8 2.39 22.49 -15.95
C GLN A 8 1.58 23.65 -15.36
N LYS A 9 0.53 24.12 -16.05
CA LYS A 9 -0.42 25.10 -15.49
C LYS A 9 -1.30 24.45 -14.42
N GLU A 10 -1.81 23.25 -14.67
CA GLU A 10 -2.56 22.45 -13.68
C GLU A 10 -1.72 22.13 -12.42
N ALA A 11 -0.42 21.88 -12.57
CA ALA A 11 0.46 21.61 -11.42
C ALA A 11 0.65 22.83 -10.51
N SER A 12 0.52 24.05 -11.03
CA SER A 12 0.67 25.29 -10.24
C SER A 12 -0.51 25.60 -9.33
N THR A 13 -1.63 24.91 -9.52
CA THR A 13 -2.85 25.02 -8.70
C THR A 13 -3.01 23.88 -7.70
N LEU A 14 -2.14 22.86 -7.74
CA LEU A 14 -2.19 21.75 -6.80
C LEU A 14 -1.65 22.18 -5.43
N PRO A 15 -2.26 21.74 -4.31
CA PRO A 15 -1.69 21.91 -2.99
C PRO A 15 -0.27 21.30 -2.92
N THR A 16 0.64 21.95 -2.21
CA THR A 16 1.99 21.44 -2.01
C THR A 16 2.08 20.65 -0.72
N TYR A 17 2.71 19.47 -0.76
CA TYR A 17 2.91 18.59 0.39
C TYR A 17 4.41 18.41 0.68
N PRO A 18 5.08 19.44 1.25
CA PRO A 18 6.54 19.45 1.40
C PRO A 18 7.06 18.32 2.31
N GLU A 19 6.31 17.96 3.35
CA GLU A 19 6.66 16.88 4.27
C GLU A 19 6.72 15.54 3.53
N TYR A 20 5.67 15.19 2.77
CA TYR A 20 5.68 13.95 1.99
C TYR A 20 6.76 13.94 0.91
N ARG A 21 6.99 15.07 0.22
CA ARG A 21 8.07 15.19 -0.77
C ARG A 21 9.45 14.90 -0.17
N SER A 22 9.63 15.18 1.12
CA SER A 22 10.90 14.93 1.82
C SER A 22 11.15 13.45 2.08
N LEU A 23 10.09 12.64 2.12
CA LEU A 23 10.19 11.19 2.23
C LEU A 23 10.58 10.53 0.90
N VAL A 24 10.36 11.19 -0.24
CA VAL A 24 10.64 10.59 -1.56
C VAL A 24 12.16 10.55 -1.81
N PRO A 25 12.74 9.37 -2.08
CA PRO A 25 14.17 9.26 -2.35
C PRO A 25 14.53 9.97 -3.67
N PRO A 26 15.64 10.74 -3.71
CA PRO A 26 16.07 11.40 -4.92
C PRO A 26 16.55 10.39 -5.96
N LEU A 27 16.16 10.59 -7.22
CA LEU A 27 16.74 9.84 -8.33
C LEU A 27 18.16 10.36 -8.61
N ASN A 28 19.18 9.67 -8.09
CA ASN A 28 20.58 9.98 -8.34
C ASN A 28 21.40 8.70 -8.56
N ALA A 29 22.61 8.85 -9.11
CA ALA A 29 23.47 7.72 -9.46
C ALA A 29 24.09 6.99 -8.25
N ASN A 30 23.90 7.51 -7.03
CA ASN A 30 24.51 6.95 -5.82
C ASN A 30 23.63 5.90 -5.13
N LEU A 31 22.34 5.82 -5.50
CA LEU A 31 21.43 4.79 -4.99
C LEU A 31 21.47 3.56 -5.89
N HIS A 32 21.58 2.39 -5.26
CA HIS A 32 21.55 1.08 -5.91
C HIS A 32 20.16 0.45 -5.87
N LYS A 33 19.91 -0.47 -6.80
CA LYS A 33 18.67 -1.22 -6.91
C LYS A 33 18.24 -1.83 -5.57
N GLY A 34 17.03 -1.51 -5.15
CA GLY A 34 16.42 -1.95 -3.91
C GLY A 34 16.46 -0.89 -2.81
N GLN A 35 17.31 0.14 -2.89
CA GLN A 35 17.31 1.24 -1.91
C GLN A 35 16.10 2.17 -2.09
N GLY A 36 15.50 2.20 -3.28
CA GLY A 36 14.24 2.90 -3.59
C GLY A 36 12.98 2.16 -3.17
N GLY A 37 13.10 1.03 -2.46
CA GLY A 37 11.96 0.29 -1.90
C GLY A 37 11.82 -1.13 -2.45
N ARG A 38 11.64 -2.11 -1.56
CA ARG A 38 11.36 -3.51 -1.88
C ARG A 38 10.04 -3.89 -1.23
N VAL A 39 8.97 -3.93 -1.99
CA VAL A 39 7.62 -4.22 -1.50
C VAL A 39 7.34 -5.71 -1.67
N CYS A 40 6.74 -6.34 -0.67
CA CYS A 40 6.25 -7.71 -0.74
C CYS A 40 4.75 -7.74 -0.46
N ILE A 41 3.96 -8.33 -1.36
CA ILE A 41 2.52 -8.51 -1.19
C ILE A 41 2.25 -9.99 -0.97
N ILE A 42 1.44 -10.33 0.03
CA ILE A 42 0.88 -11.67 0.21
C ILE A 42 -0.64 -11.62 0.00
N GLY A 43 -1.10 -12.41 -0.95
CA GLY A 43 -2.47 -12.38 -1.45
C GLY A 43 -2.63 -13.28 -2.66
N GLY A 44 -3.58 -13.00 -3.54
CA GLY A 44 -3.76 -13.79 -4.76
C GLY A 44 -4.09 -15.26 -4.54
N SER A 45 -5.31 -15.54 -4.09
CA SER A 45 -5.89 -16.88 -4.17
C SER A 45 -6.30 -17.21 -5.61
N ASN A 46 -6.65 -18.47 -5.83
CA ASN A 46 -7.03 -19.03 -7.14
C ASN A 46 -7.89 -18.07 -8.01
N ASP A 47 -8.97 -17.51 -7.46
CA ASP A 47 -9.90 -16.67 -8.22
C ASP A 47 -9.56 -15.17 -8.18
N TYR A 48 -8.78 -14.71 -7.20
CA TYR A 48 -8.56 -13.28 -6.93
C TYR A 48 -7.16 -12.81 -7.34
N THR A 49 -6.86 -12.91 -8.63
CA THR A 49 -5.55 -12.57 -9.21
C THR A 49 -5.36 -11.08 -9.52
N GLY A 50 -6.45 -10.33 -9.74
CA GLY A 50 -6.38 -8.91 -10.11
C GLY A 50 -5.98 -7.99 -8.96
N ALA A 51 -6.47 -8.25 -7.74
CA ALA A 51 -6.18 -7.46 -6.55
C ALA A 51 -4.67 -7.37 -6.21
N PRO A 52 -3.93 -8.50 -6.08
CA PRO A 52 -2.49 -8.41 -5.81
C PRO A 52 -1.72 -7.76 -6.97
N TYR A 53 -2.19 -7.89 -8.22
CA TYR A 53 -1.60 -7.18 -9.35
C TYR A 53 -1.74 -5.66 -9.22
N PHE A 54 -2.94 -5.15 -8.89
CA PHE A 54 -3.13 -3.70 -8.76
C PHE A 54 -2.31 -3.09 -7.63
N SER A 55 -2.20 -3.79 -6.50
CA SER A 55 -1.33 -3.40 -5.39
C SER A 55 0.16 -3.42 -5.78
N ALA A 56 0.60 -4.47 -6.48
CA ALA A 56 2.00 -4.62 -6.87
C ALA A 56 2.40 -3.59 -7.93
N MET A 57 1.54 -3.42 -8.94
CA MET A 57 1.80 -2.51 -10.03
C MET A 57 1.69 -1.05 -9.60
N SER A 58 0.78 -0.69 -8.67
CA SER A 58 0.75 0.67 -8.13
C SER A 58 2.02 1.00 -7.34
N SER A 59 2.57 0.01 -6.62
CA SER A 59 3.87 0.15 -5.93
C SER A 59 5.00 0.49 -6.90
N LEU A 60 5.13 -0.27 -7.99
CA LEU A 60 6.13 -0.01 -9.04
C LEU A 60 5.90 1.30 -9.78
N ARG A 61 4.65 1.62 -10.12
CA ARG A 61 4.28 2.86 -10.83
C ARG A 61 4.53 4.11 -10.01
N LEU A 62 4.41 4.02 -8.69
CA LEU A 62 4.76 5.11 -7.78
C LEU A 62 6.29 5.28 -7.68
N GLY A 63 7.03 4.17 -7.65
CA GLY A 63 8.49 4.18 -7.77
C GLY A 63 9.24 3.24 -6.82
N ALA A 64 8.61 2.17 -6.33
CA ALA A 64 9.37 1.08 -5.70
C ALA A 64 10.30 0.41 -6.73
N ASP A 65 11.52 0.07 -6.31
CA ASP A 65 12.51 -0.57 -7.19
C ASP A 65 12.13 -2.02 -7.53
N LEU A 66 11.53 -2.72 -6.56
CA LEU A 66 11.15 -4.13 -6.68
C LEU A 66 9.82 -4.37 -5.99
N CYS A 67 8.95 -5.13 -6.65
CA CYS A 67 7.72 -5.62 -6.05
C CYS A 67 7.62 -7.14 -6.21
N HIS A 68 7.45 -7.80 -5.07
CA HIS A 68 7.29 -9.24 -4.96
C HIS A 68 5.84 -9.57 -4.64
N VAL A 69 5.30 -10.64 -5.23
CA VAL A 69 3.96 -11.14 -4.92
C VAL A 69 4.08 -12.59 -4.49
N ILE A 70 3.79 -12.88 -3.22
CA ILE A 70 3.58 -14.24 -2.70
C ILE A 70 2.11 -14.56 -2.92
N CYS A 71 1.85 -15.64 -3.66
CA CYS A 71 0.48 -16.06 -3.98
C CYS A 71 0.30 -17.57 -3.96
N ASP A 72 -0.96 -17.99 -4.11
CA ASP A 72 -1.27 -19.38 -4.41
C ASP A 72 -0.68 -19.77 -5.77
N GLU A 73 -0.30 -21.04 -5.91
CA GLU A 73 0.28 -21.56 -7.14
C GLU A 73 -0.65 -21.46 -8.35
N ASP A 74 -1.96 -21.63 -8.17
CA ASP A 74 -2.93 -21.60 -9.25
C ASP A 74 -3.16 -20.16 -9.74
N ALA A 75 -2.96 -19.16 -8.86
CA ALA A 75 -3.05 -17.74 -9.20
C ALA A 75 -1.83 -17.21 -9.98
N ALA A 76 -0.67 -17.86 -9.84
CA ALA A 76 0.61 -17.29 -10.25
C ALA A 76 0.74 -17.07 -11.76
N THR A 77 0.22 -17.99 -12.58
CA THR A 77 0.31 -17.87 -14.04
C THR A 77 -0.46 -16.65 -14.55
N ALA A 78 -1.65 -16.39 -14.01
CA ALA A 78 -2.45 -15.22 -14.37
C ALA A 78 -1.73 -13.92 -13.97
N ILE A 79 -1.24 -13.83 -12.74
CA ILE A 79 -0.56 -12.62 -12.23
C ILE A 79 0.71 -12.33 -13.05
N LYS A 80 1.53 -13.34 -13.33
CA LYS A 80 2.74 -13.21 -14.18
C LYS A 80 2.42 -12.74 -15.60
N SER A 81 1.25 -13.10 -16.12
CA SER A 81 0.83 -12.73 -17.48
C SER A 81 0.41 -11.26 -17.58
N TYR A 82 0.10 -10.59 -16.47
CA TYR A 82 -0.28 -9.17 -16.48
C TYR A 82 0.91 -8.23 -16.63
N SER A 83 2.09 -8.59 -16.12
CA SER A 83 3.32 -7.79 -16.31
C SER A 83 4.59 -8.62 -16.06
N PRO A 84 5.63 -8.45 -16.91
CA PRO A 84 6.94 -9.06 -16.70
C PRO A 84 7.79 -8.39 -15.61
N ASP A 85 7.40 -7.22 -15.12
CA ASP A 85 8.14 -6.47 -14.11
C ASP A 85 7.91 -7.00 -12.68
N LEU A 86 6.82 -7.74 -12.47
CA LEU A 86 6.46 -8.32 -11.18
C LEU A 86 7.27 -9.59 -10.91
N ILE A 87 7.79 -9.71 -9.69
CA ILE A 87 8.45 -10.95 -9.23
C ILE A 87 7.43 -11.78 -8.45
N VAL A 88 6.82 -12.76 -9.12
CA VAL A 88 5.72 -13.58 -8.56
C VAL A 88 6.23 -14.93 -8.05
N HIS A 89 5.93 -15.20 -6.78
CA HIS A 89 6.36 -16.35 -5.99
C HIS A 89 5.17 -17.26 -5.64
N PRO A 90 4.99 -18.39 -6.34
CA PRO A 90 3.91 -19.35 -6.07
C PRO A 90 4.23 -20.24 -4.86
N TYR A 91 4.49 -19.64 -3.69
CA TYR A 91 4.91 -20.35 -2.49
C TYR A 91 3.75 -21.00 -1.74
N ILE A 92 2.54 -20.47 -1.87
CA ILE A 92 1.38 -21.02 -1.17
C ILE A 92 0.79 -22.14 -2.04
N LYS A 93 0.69 -23.34 -1.45
CA LYS A 93 0.34 -24.59 -2.14
C LYS A 93 -0.96 -25.18 -1.58
N VAL A 94 -2.05 -24.40 -1.58
CA VAL A 94 -3.31 -24.79 -0.91
C VAL A 94 -3.84 -26.12 -1.44
N ARG A 95 -3.90 -26.25 -2.77
CA ARG A 95 -4.42 -27.47 -3.41
C ARG A 95 -3.58 -28.70 -3.08
N ALA A 96 -2.25 -28.59 -3.19
CA ALA A 96 -1.36 -29.70 -2.87
C ALA A 96 -1.44 -30.09 -1.39
N ALA A 97 -1.51 -29.12 -0.47
CA ALA A 97 -1.66 -29.37 0.96
C ALA A 97 -2.99 -30.05 1.30
N ASN A 98 -4.09 -29.63 0.67
CA ASN A 98 -5.42 -30.23 0.86
C ASN A 98 -5.53 -31.63 0.27
N ALA A 99 -4.75 -31.94 -0.78
CA ALA A 99 -4.70 -33.25 -1.43
C ALA A 99 -3.63 -34.19 -0.83
N ALA A 100 -2.93 -33.77 0.22
CA ALA A 100 -1.87 -34.56 0.83
C ALA A 100 -2.39 -35.90 1.38
N GLN A 101 -1.60 -36.96 1.23
CA GLN A 101 -1.99 -38.33 1.62
C GLN A 101 -2.17 -38.48 3.14
N ASP A 102 -1.43 -37.70 3.92
CA ASP A 102 -1.50 -37.66 5.37
C ASP A 102 -1.14 -36.28 5.93
N LYS A 103 -1.27 -36.13 7.25
CA LYS A 103 -0.95 -34.88 7.97
C LYS A 103 0.54 -34.52 7.88
N LYS A 104 1.44 -35.50 7.78
CA LYS A 104 2.88 -35.24 7.73
C LYS A 104 3.22 -34.59 6.40
N ALA A 105 2.74 -35.13 5.29
CA ALA A 105 2.93 -34.56 3.96
C ALA A 105 2.36 -33.13 3.85
N ALA A 106 1.18 -32.87 4.41
CA ALA A 106 0.63 -31.52 4.49
C ALA A 106 1.53 -30.57 5.30
N ASN A 107 2.02 -31.03 6.46
CA ASN A 107 2.91 -30.23 7.32
C ASN A 107 4.26 -29.94 6.64
N ASP A 108 4.81 -30.90 5.90
CA ASP A 108 6.07 -30.71 5.16
C ASP A 108 5.88 -29.63 4.06
N ILE A 109 4.73 -29.61 3.37
CA ILE A 109 4.38 -28.55 2.42
C ILE A 109 4.34 -27.18 3.12
N TRP A 110 3.64 -27.07 4.25
CA TRP A 110 3.55 -25.80 4.97
C TRP A 110 4.89 -25.34 5.55
N ALA A 111 5.72 -26.26 6.04
CA ALA A 111 7.07 -25.94 6.52
C ALA A 111 7.91 -25.31 5.40
N HIS A 112 7.87 -25.88 4.19
CA HIS A 112 8.55 -25.29 3.03
C HIS A 112 7.97 -23.94 2.62
N THR A 113 6.63 -23.80 2.59
CA THR A 113 5.97 -22.51 2.32
C THR A 113 6.45 -21.43 3.31
N PHE A 114 6.55 -21.75 4.60
CA PHE A 114 6.98 -20.80 5.62
C PHE A 114 8.46 -20.45 5.51
N ASP A 115 9.33 -21.41 5.18
CA ASP A 115 10.76 -21.16 4.94
C ASP A 115 11.00 -20.24 3.73
N ASP A 116 10.23 -20.41 2.66
CA ASP A 116 10.27 -19.56 1.48
C ASP A 116 9.80 -18.13 1.79
N ILE A 117 8.68 -18.00 2.53
CA ILE A 117 8.18 -16.70 3.01
C ILE A 117 9.26 -16.01 3.87
N ASN A 118 9.85 -16.73 4.83
CA ASN A 118 10.91 -16.21 5.70
C ASN A 118 12.10 -15.67 4.88
N SER A 119 12.53 -16.44 3.89
CA SER A 119 13.68 -16.13 3.04
C SER A 119 13.44 -14.91 2.14
N LEU A 120 12.21 -14.73 1.66
CA LEU A 120 11.85 -13.55 0.90
C LEU A 120 11.72 -12.31 1.78
N LEU A 121 11.03 -12.41 2.94
CA LEU A 121 10.79 -11.25 3.81
C LEU A 121 12.07 -10.65 4.37
N LYS A 122 13.14 -11.44 4.60
CA LYS A 122 14.48 -10.92 4.96
C LYS A 122 15.02 -9.82 4.03
N ARG A 123 14.51 -9.74 2.80
CA ARG A 123 14.93 -8.77 1.78
C ARG A 123 13.87 -7.71 1.50
N ALA A 124 12.66 -7.83 2.05
CA ALA A 124 11.60 -6.84 1.87
C ALA A 124 11.79 -5.65 2.82
N HIS A 125 11.21 -4.51 2.46
CA HIS A 125 11.13 -3.33 3.31
C HIS A 125 9.74 -3.13 3.90
N VAL A 126 8.70 -3.57 3.21
CA VAL A 126 7.30 -3.45 3.62
C VAL A 126 6.54 -4.68 3.15
N LEU A 127 5.66 -5.19 4.02
CA LEU A 127 4.72 -6.26 3.71
C LEU A 127 3.32 -5.67 3.47
N VAL A 128 2.62 -6.15 2.45
CA VAL A 128 1.19 -5.89 2.23
C VAL A 128 0.45 -7.21 2.35
N VAL A 129 -0.64 -7.24 3.11
CA VAL A 129 -1.44 -8.43 3.39
C VAL A 129 -2.88 -8.17 2.99
N GLY A 130 -3.46 -9.06 2.19
CA GLY A 130 -4.91 -9.05 1.95
C GLY A 130 -5.37 -8.93 0.49
N PRO A 131 -4.70 -8.22 -0.43
CA PRO A 131 -5.14 -8.11 -1.82
C PRO A 131 -5.37 -9.48 -2.48
N GLY A 132 -6.64 -9.86 -2.63
CA GLY A 132 -7.05 -11.16 -3.15
C GLY A 132 -6.69 -12.35 -2.26
N LEU A 133 -6.50 -12.16 -0.95
CA LEU A 133 -6.09 -13.23 -0.02
C LEU A 133 -7.12 -14.36 0.10
N SER A 134 -8.42 -14.03 -0.03
CA SER A 134 -9.55 -14.92 0.28
C SER A 134 -9.59 -15.36 1.75
N ARG A 135 -10.50 -16.28 2.07
CA ARG A 135 -10.69 -16.85 3.42
C ARG A 135 -10.33 -18.33 3.49
N ASP A 136 -9.59 -18.82 2.51
CA ASP A 136 -9.01 -20.16 2.59
C ASP A 136 -8.06 -20.27 3.79
N LYS A 137 -8.09 -21.41 4.50
CA LYS A 137 -7.31 -21.60 5.73
C LYS A 137 -5.81 -21.53 5.49
N GLY A 138 -5.33 -22.11 4.39
CA GLY A 138 -3.91 -22.11 4.03
C GLY A 138 -3.42 -20.71 3.64
N MET A 139 -4.24 -19.95 2.92
CA MET A 139 -3.96 -18.54 2.62
C MET A 139 -3.88 -17.70 3.90
N LEU A 140 -4.88 -17.80 4.78
CA LEU A 140 -4.93 -17.05 6.04
C LEU A 140 -3.77 -17.43 6.98
N GLN A 141 -3.41 -18.72 7.06
CA GLN A 141 -2.28 -19.19 7.84
C GLN A 141 -0.94 -18.65 7.30
N SER A 142 -0.77 -18.63 5.99
CA SER A 142 0.43 -18.07 5.34
C SER A 142 0.54 -16.56 5.57
N ALA A 143 -0.59 -15.84 5.52
CA ALA A 143 -0.65 -14.41 5.84
C ALA A 143 -0.32 -14.13 7.31
N LYS A 144 -0.88 -14.91 8.25
CA LYS A 144 -0.56 -14.81 9.67
C LYS A 144 0.94 -15.01 9.93
N HIS A 145 1.52 -16.07 9.38
CA HIS A 145 2.95 -16.35 9.47
C HIS A 145 3.81 -15.20 8.90
N ALA A 146 3.42 -14.67 7.73
CA ALA A 146 4.12 -13.53 7.14
C ALA A 146 4.08 -12.27 8.03
N ILE A 147 2.94 -12.01 8.70
CA ILE A 147 2.82 -10.89 9.65
C ILE A 147 3.75 -11.10 10.86
N GLU A 148 3.78 -12.31 11.44
CA GLU A 148 4.64 -12.65 12.57
C GLU A 148 6.12 -12.38 12.23
N VAL A 149 6.58 -12.87 11.09
CA VAL A 149 7.95 -12.66 10.59
C VAL A 149 8.24 -11.18 10.33
N ALA A 150 7.30 -10.44 9.75
CA ALA A 150 7.47 -9.01 9.49
C ALA A 150 7.55 -8.21 10.80
N ARG A 151 6.79 -8.59 11.84
CA ARG A 151 6.86 -7.98 13.18
C ARG A 151 8.22 -8.20 13.84
N GLU A 152 8.74 -9.42 13.78
CA GLU A 152 10.09 -9.75 14.30
C GLU A 152 11.19 -8.90 13.66
N GLN A 153 11.00 -8.51 12.39
CA GLN A 153 11.93 -7.67 11.63
C GLN A 153 11.65 -6.17 11.79
N ALA A 154 10.69 -5.76 12.62
CA ALA A 154 10.22 -4.38 12.75
C ALA A 154 9.87 -3.74 11.39
N MET A 155 9.33 -4.53 10.47
CA MET A 155 8.94 -4.14 9.12
C MET A 155 7.54 -3.50 9.12
N PRO A 156 7.30 -2.37 8.42
CA PRO A 156 5.95 -1.87 8.20
C PRO A 156 5.05 -2.90 7.49
N ILE A 157 3.79 -2.95 7.90
CA ILE A 157 2.80 -3.90 7.39
C ILE A 157 1.53 -3.13 6.99
N VAL A 158 1.10 -3.26 5.75
CA VAL A 158 -0.18 -2.73 5.26
C VAL A 158 -1.20 -3.86 5.19
N ILE A 159 -2.38 -3.68 5.77
CA ILE A 159 -3.41 -4.71 5.88
C ILE A 159 -4.71 -4.20 5.28
N ASP A 160 -5.22 -4.91 4.26
CA ASP A 160 -6.45 -4.56 3.55
C ASP A 160 -7.35 -5.78 3.32
N ALA A 161 -8.60 -5.56 2.92
CA ALA A 161 -9.54 -6.60 2.50
C ALA A 161 -9.60 -7.82 3.46
N ASP A 162 -9.41 -9.05 2.97
CA ASP A 162 -9.44 -10.25 3.83
C ASP A 162 -8.24 -10.34 4.80
N GLY A 163 -7.19 -9.51 4.64
CA GLY A 163 -6.21 -9.27 5.69
C GLY A 163 -6.85 -8.60 6.92
N LEU A 164 -7.81 -7.69 6.72
CA LEU A 164 -8.58 -7.11 7.83
C LEU A 164 -9.54 -8.13 8.43
N PHE A 165 -10.07 -9.07 7.63
CA PHE A 165 -10.82 -10.21 8.15
C PHE A 165 -9.94 -11.06 9.09
N LEU A 166 -8.69 -11.33 8.73
CA LEU A 166 -7.75 -12.02 9.63
C LEU A 166 -7.61 -11.26 10.96
N ILE A 167 -7.40 -9.94 10.93
CA ILE A 167 -7.27 -9.11 12.15
C ILE A 167 -8.56 -9.05 12.96
N GLN A 168 -9.74 -9.07 12.32
CA GLN A 168 -11.03 -9.13 13.04
C GLN A 168 -11.21 -10.42 13.83
N ASN A 169 -10.61 -11.53 13.38
CA ASN A 169 -10.71 -12.82 14.08
C ASN A 169 -9.59 -13.01 15.09
N ASP A 170 -8.45 -12.35 14.90
CA ASP A 170 -7.28 -12.47 15.78
C ASP A 170 -6.51 -11.12 15.86
N PRO A 171 -7.03 -10.13 16.61
CA PRO A 171 -6.44 -8.80 16.69
C PRO A 171 -5.02 -8.79 17.29
N GLU A 172 -4.71 -9.77 18.15
CA GLU A 172 -3.42 -9.91 18.84
C GLU A 172 -2.24 -10.07 17.86
N ILE A 173 -2.51 -10.53 16.63
CA ILE A 173 -1.52 -10.62 15.54
C ILE A 173 -0.87 -9.26 15.25
N ILE A 174 -1.55 -8.13 15.48
CA ILE A 174 -1.00 -6.79 15.25
C ILE A 174 -1.17 -5.83 16.42
N GLN A 175 -1.86 -6.22 17.49
CA GLN A 175 -2.08 -5.35 18.64
C GLN A 175 -0.74 -4.90 19.25
N GLY A 176 -0.61 -3.59 19.49
CA GLY A 176 0.61 -2.94 19.98
C GLY A 176 1.70 -2.74 18.92
N TYR A 177 1.47 -3.17 17.67
CA TYR A 177 2.44 -3.01 16.59
C TYR A 177 2.21 -1.72 15.80
N LYS A 178 2.86 -0.63 16.24
CA LYS A 178 2.71 0.72 15.67
C LYS A 178 3.09 0.87 14.18
N LYS A 179 3.80 -0.11 13.63
CA LYS A 179 4.17 -0.13 12.20
C LYS A 179 3.14 -0.84 11.31
N ALA A 180 2.02 -1.30 11.88
CA ALA A 180 0.88 -1.75 11.11
C ALA A 180 0.06 -0.55 10.61
N VAL A 181 -0.45 -0.67 9.38
CA VAL A 181 -1.38 0.27 8.74
C VAL A 181 -2.57 -0.53 8.24
N LEU A 182 -3.77 -0.24 8.75
CA LEU A 182 -5.01 -0.87 8.33
C LEU A 182 -5.75 0.09 7.39
N THR A 183 -6.31 -0.43 6.29
CA THR A 183 -7.03 0.37 5.29
C THR A 183 -8.52 0.01 5.18
N PRO A 184 -9.31 -0.03 6.26
CA PRO A 184 -10.70 -0.47 6.18
C PRO A 184 -11.59 0.47 5.37
N ASN A 185 -12.50 -0.09 4.59
CA ASN A 185 -13.69 0.65 4.17
C ASN A 185 -14.69 0.79 5.34
N LEU A 186 -15.77 1.56 5.16
CA LEU A 186 -16.77 1.81 6.22
C LEU A 186 -17.31 0.53 6.88
N VAL A 187 -17.58 -0.53 6.12
CA VAL A 187 -18.12 -1.80 6.65
C VAL A 187 -17.05 -2.57 7.42
N GLU A 188 -15.83 -2.64 6.88
CA GLU A 188 -14.68 -3.27 7.56
C GLU A 188 -14.31 -2.52 8.84
N PHE A 189 -14.42 -1.20 8.83
CA PHE A 189 -14.15 -0.32 9.96
C PHE A 189 -15.14 -0.58 11.09
N SER A 190 -16.46 -0.58 10.82
CA SER A 190 -17.47 -0.90 11.83
C SER A 190 -17.26 -2.28 12.45
N ARG A 191 -16.84 -3.27 11.66
CA ARG A 191 -16.51 -4.61 12.19
C ARG A 191 -15.31 -4.59 13.13
N LEU A 192 -14.25 -3.86 12.77
CA LEU A 192 -13.08 -3.69 13.62
C LEU A 192 -13.43 -2.97 14.92
N CYS A 193 -14.23 -1.89 14.87
CA CYS A 193 -14.69 -1.20 16.06
C CYS A 193 -15.46 -2.13 17.00
N ASN A 194 -16.37 -2.93 16.46
CA ASN A 194 -17.13 -3.90 17.25
C ASN A 194 -16.22 -4.93 17.93
N VAL A 195 -15.26 -5.50 17.20
CA VAL A 195 -14.30 -6.49 17.75
C VAL A 195 -13.41 -5.86 18.83
N MET A 196 -13.02 -4.60 18.64
CA MET A 196 -12.14 -3.87 19.57
C MET A 196 -12.90 -3.15 20.70
N ASN A 197 -14.23 -3.33 20.79
CA ASN A 197 -15.10 -2.63 21.76
C ASN A 197 -14.95 -1.10 21.72
N VAL A 198 -14.83 -0.55 20.52
CA VAL A 198 -14.73 0.90 20.28
C VAL A 198 -16.12 1.43 20.01
N ASP A 199 -16.57 2.37 20.84
CA ASP A 199 -17.85 3.03 20.69
C ASP A 199 -17.87 3.93 19.44
N THR A 200 -18.92 3.75 18.63
CA THR A 200 -19.20 4.52 17.41
C THR A 200 -20.56 5.24 17.48
N GLU A 201 -21.29 5.16 18.59
CA GLU A 201 -22.62 5.77 18.76
C GLU A 201 -22.54 7.27 19.08
N ASP A 202 -21.38 7.76 19.50
CA ASP A 202 -21.14 9.18 19.69
C ASP A 202 -21.04 9.90 18.33
N GLU A 203 -22.12 10.60 17.94
CA GLU A 203 -22.25 11.34 16.68
C GLU A 203 -21.22 12.49 16.53
N GLU A 204 -20.50 12.84 17.61
CA GLU A 204 -19.40 13.82 17.58
C GLU A 204 -18.13 13.24 16.92
N ALA A 205 -18.20 13.33 15.59
CA ALA A 205 -17.18 13.19 14.54
C ALA A 205 -16.58 11.78 14.33
N GLU A 206 -16.81 11.20 13.15
CA GLU A 206 -16.13 10.03 12.55
C GLU A 206 -14.61 9.96 12.86
N GLN A 207 -13.97 11.12 12.97
CA GLN A 207 -12.57 11.32 13.38
C GLN A 207 -12.23 10.70 14.75
N SER A 208 -13.12 10.87 15.74
CA SER A 208 -12.93 10.36 17.09
C SER A 208 -12.94 8.83 17.10
N ALA A 209 -13.82 8.21 16.31
CA ALA A 209 -13.88 6.75 16.20
C ALA A 209 -12.61 6.15 15.57
N VAL A 210 -12.06 6.76 14.52
CA VAL A 210 -10.80 6.29 13.89
C VAL A 210 -9.63 6.36 14.86
N GLN A 211 -9.54 7.47 15.60
CA GLN A 211 -8.53 7.63 16.64
C GLN A 211 -8.67 6.58 17.74
N ARG A 212 -9.88 6.37 18.26
CA ARG A 212 -10.16 5.36 19.29
C ARG A 212 -9.84 3.95 18.81
N LEU A 213 -10.15 3.61 17.55
CA LEU A 213 -9.78 2.30 16.99
C LEU A 213 -8.26 2.12 16.92
N SER A 214 -7.53 3.14 16.46
CA SER A 214 -6.07 3.09 16.46
C SER A 214 -5.49 2.92 17.87
N GLN A 215 -6.04 3.62 18.87
CA GLN A 215 -5.67 3.46 20.28
C GLN A 215 -5.94 2.04 20.79
N ALA A 216 -7.12 1.48 20.51
CA ALA A 216 -7.49 0.13 20.92
C ALA A 216 -6.58 -0.95 20.30
N LEU A 217 -6.11 -0.72 19.06
CA LEU A 217 -5.12 -1.56 18.38
C LEU A 217 -3.68 -1.34 18.90
N GLY A 218 -3.48 -0.46 19.88
CA GLY A 218 -2.16 -0.18 20.46
C GLY A 218 -1.28 0.74 19.61
N GLY A 219 -1.89 1.62 18.82
CA GLY A 219 -1.22 2.64 18.01
C GLY A 219 -0.87 2.21 16.58
N ALA A 220 -1.55 1.19 16.05
CA ALA A 220 -1.51 0.89 14.62
C ALA A 220 -2.22 2.00 13.83
N ILE A 221 -1.68 2.41 12.68
CA ILE A 221 -2.32 3.46 11.88
C ILE A 221 -3.60 2.90 11.24
N VAL A 222 -4.69 3.66 11.28
CA VAL A 222 -5.95 3.32 10.63
C VAL A 222 -6.24 4.37 9.56
N ILE A 223 -6.47 3.92 8.33
CA ILE A 223 -6.95 4.71 7.20
C ILE A 223 -8.39 4.28 6.91
N GLN A 224 -9.38 4.97 7.48
CA GLN A 224 -10.78 4.75 7.14
C GLN A 224 -11.06 5.36 5.76
N LYS A 225 -11.27 4.49 4.77
CA LYS A 225 -11.59 4.87 3.38
C LYS A 225 -13.03 5.34 3.28
N GLY A 226 -13.26 6.54 2.74
CA GLY A 226 -14.58 7.16 2.75
C GLY A 226 -14.79 8.24 1.70
N LYS A 227 -15.75 9.13 1.93
CA LYS A 227 -15.94 10.34 1.11
C LYS A 227 -14.70 11.23 1.22
N SER A 228 -14.22 11.40 2.44
CA SER A 228 -12.84 11.77 2.78
C SER A 228 -12.17 10.57 3.42
N ASP A 229 -10.85 10.46 3.34
CA ASP A 229 -10.11 9.43 4.06
C ASP A 229 -9.67 10.00 5.40
N VAL A 230 -9.97 9.31 6.49
CA VAL A 230 -9.60 9.71 7.85
C VAL A 230 -8.48 8.80 8.32
N ILE A 231 -7.36 9.41 8.72
CA ILE A 231 -6.12 8.72 9.07
C ILE A 231 -5.78 9.02 10.52
N SER A 232 -5.47 8.00 11.33
CA SER A 232 -5.00 8.21 12.70
C SER A 232 -3.98 7.17 13.14
N ASP A 233 -2.98 7.60 13.91
CA ASP A 233 -2.03 6.78 14.68
C ASP A 233 -2.43 6.64 16.17
N GLY A 234 -3.64 7.10 16.51
CA GLY A 234 -4.19 7.09 17.86
C GLY A 234 -3.83 8.33 18.68
N GLN A 235 -2.91 9.17 18.19
CA GLN A 235 -2.56 10.45 18.82
C GLN A 235 -3.01 11.63 17.96
N LYS A 236 -2.81 11.54 16.66
CA LYS A 236 -3.12 12.57 15.67
C LYS A 236 -4.19 12.05 14.73
N VAL A 237 -4.99 12.97 14.19
CA VAL A 237 -5.95 12.68 13.12
C VAL A 237 -5.64 13.59 11.95
N GLN A 238 -5.61 13.02 10.75
CA GLN A 238 -5.49 13.75 9.49
C GLN A 238 -6.63 13.36 8.56
N ILE A 239 -7.05 14.29 7.71
CA ILE A 239 -8.14 14.09 6.76
C ILE A 239 -7.63 14.40 5.37
N VAL A 240 -7.84 13.48 4.45
CA VAL A 240 -7.62 13.70 3.02
C VAL A 240 -8.99 13.85 2.36
N ASP A 241 -9.35 15.10 2.08
CA ASP A 241 -10.63 15.49 1.46
C ASP A 241 -10.49 15.89 -0.01
N ASN A 242 -9.32 15.67 -0.63
CA ASN A 242 -9.11 15.81 -2.07
C ASN A 242 -10.24 15.14 -2.84
N GLU A 243 -10.75 15.84 -3.86
CA GLU A 243 -11.80 15.31 -4.72
C GLU A 243 -11.28 14.07 -5.45
N GLY A 244 -12.00 12.95 -5.28
CA GLY A 244 -11.75 11.70 -5.99
C GLY A 244 -12.69 11.52 -7.18
N GLY A 245 -12.48 10.46 -7.96
CA GLY A 245 -13.42 10.07 -9.00
C GLY A 245 -14.76 9.60 -8.41
N LEU A 246 -15.88 9.99 -9.03
CA LEU A 246 -17.22 9.58 -8.56
C LEU A 246 -17.52 8.10 -8.86
N LYS A 247 -16.78 7.48 -9.79
CA LYS A 247 -16.94 6.08 -10.16
C LYS A 247 -16.06 5.21 -9.26
N ARG A 248 -16.70 4.35 -8.46
CA ARG A 248 -16.02 3.28 -7.73
C ARG A 248 -15.57 2.19 -8.69
N SER A 249 -14.27 1.91 -8.73
CA SER A 249 -13.71 0.73 -9.41
C SER A 249 -13.27 -0.29 -8.36
N GLY A 250 -13.42 -1.59 -8.66
CA GLY A 250 -13.22 -2.65 -7.68
C GLY A 250 -11.81 -2.72 -7.10
N GLY A 251 -10.79 -2.29 -7.86
CA GLY A 251 -9.38 -2.38 -7.47
C GLY A 251 -8.75 -1.08 -6.97
N GLN A 252 -9.55 -0.04 -6.70
CA GLN A 252 -9.00 1.23 -6.19
C GLN A 252 -8.44 1.09 -4.77
N GLY A 253 -9.00 0.19 -3.95
CA GLY A 253 -8.45 -0.16 -2.63
C GLY A 253 -7.07 -0.80 -2.79
N ASP A 254 -6.93 -1.75 -3.71
CA ASP A 254 -5.66 -2.42 -3.99
C ASP A 254 -4.59 -1.42 -4.44
N ILE A 255 -4.94 -0.45 -5.31
CA ILE A 255 -4.03 0.62 -5.73
C ILE A 255 -3.52 1.39 -4.50
N LEU A 256 -4.41 1.80 -3.59
CA LEU A 256 -4.05 2.52 -2.36
C LEU A 256 -3.04 1.73 -1.53
N THR A 257 -3.23 0.42 -1.35
CA THR A 257 -2.30 -0.39 -0.54
C THR A 257 -0.87 -0.36 -1.07
N GLY A 258 -0.68 -0.44 -2.39
CA GLY A 258 0.64 -0.34 -2.99
C GLY A 258 1.26 1.06 -2.90
N LEU A 259 0.44 2.10 -3.03
CA LEU A 259 0.88 3.49 -2.82
C LEU A 259 1.35 3.72 -1.38
N VAL A 260 0.59 3.21 -0.40
CA VAL A 260 0.95 3.26 1.02
C VAL A 260 2.22 2.47 1.27
N ALA A 261 2.33 1.24 0.72
CA ALA A 261 3.49 0.38 0.92
C ALA A 261 4.79 1.01 0.41
N THR A 262 4.79 1.54 -0.81
CA THR A 262 5.94 2.25 -1.37
C THR A 262 6.29 3.50 -0.55
N SER A 263 5.28 4.28 -0.13
CA SER A 263 5.50 5.47 0.69
C SER A 263 6.10 5.13 2.06
N LEU A 264 5.68 4.03 2.69
CA LEU A 264 6.28 3.53 3.94
C LEU A 264 7.70 3.00 3.73
N ALA A 265 7.98 2.36 2.59
CA ALA A 265 9.33 1.90 2.25
C ALA A 265 10.29 3.09 2.11
N TRP A 266 9.82 4.18 1.49
CA TRP A 266 10.53 5.44 1.41
C TRP A 266 10.70 6.10 2.77
N GLY A 267 9.65 6.12 3.60
CA GLY A 267 9.72 6.57 4.99
C GLY A 267 10.78 5.81 5.81
N LEU A 268 10.85 4.49 5.67
CA LEU A 268 11.87 3.67 6.34
C LEU A 268 13.29 4.01 5.85
N ALA A 269 13.46 4.30 4.56
CA ALA A 269 14.74 4.70 3.99
C ALA A 269 15.13 6.12 4.43
N TYR A 270 14.16 7.01 4.60
CA TYR A 270 14.32 8.33 5.21
C TYR A 270 14.75 8.20 6.68
N GLU A 271 14.09 7.38 7.50
CA GLU A 271 14.51 7.16 8.90
C GLU A 271 15.93 6.58 9.03
N LYS A 272 16.39 5.85 8.01
CA LYS A 272 17.74 5.29 7.93
C LYS A 272 18.77 6.24 7.31
N GLU A 273 18.36 7.47 6.98
CA GLU A 273 19.21 8.50 6.37
C GLU A 273 19.94 8.00 5.11
N VAL A 274 19.25 7.22 4.27
CA VAL A 274 19.82 6.66 3.03
C VAL A 274 20.23 7.76 2.04
N TRP A 275 19.70 8.98 2.18
CA TRP A 275 20.11 10.18 1.47
C TRP A 275 20.06 11.42 2.39
N GLN A 276 20.56 12.55 1.90
CA GLN A 276 20.53 13.82 2.63
C GLN A 276 19.14 14.48 2.55
N HIS A 277 18.52 14.76 3.70
CA HIS A 277 17.21 15.41 3.77
C HIS A 277 17.31 16.93 3.71
N THR A 278 16.39 17.57 2.98
CA THR A 278 16.33 19.04 2.82
C THR A 278 15.27 19.69 3.71
N HIS A 279 14.22 18.96 4.09
CA HIS A 279 13.23 19.39 5.09
C HIS A 279 13.00 18.26 6.08
N PRO A 280 13.21 18.50 7.39
CA PRO A 280 13.08 17.46 8.38
C PRO A 280 11.60 17.16 8.68
N VAL A 281 11.19 15.92 8.43
CA VAL A 281 9.98 15.32 9.00
C VAL A 281 10.36 14.68 10.34
N LYS A 282 9.57 14.92 11.40
CA LYS A 282 9.79 14.29 12.70
C LYS A 282 9.63 12.77 12.57
N GLN A 283 10.48 12.01 13.24
CA GLN A 283 10.46 10.54 13.14
C GLN A 283 9.08 9.93 13.46
N GLU A 284 8.41 10.45 14.50
CA GLU A 284 7.04 10.04 14.89
C GLU A 284 5.98 10.33 13.82
N ASP A 285 6.22 11.28 12.91
CA ASP A 285 5.28 11.69 11.86
C ASP A 285 5.51 10.97 10.53
N VAL A 286 6.66 10.30 10.33
CA VAL A 286 7.05 9.72 9.03
C VAL A 286 5.98 8.79 8.46
N ALA A 287 5.46 7.86 9.28
CA ALA A 287 4.47 6.89 8.82
C ALA A 287 3.12 7.54 8.50
N MET A 288 2.65 8.48 9.34
CA MET A 288 1.44 9.26 9.09
C MET A 288 1.56 10.10 7.81
N THR A 289 2.69 10.80 7.62
CA THR A 289 2.99 11.56 6.40
C THR A 289 2.99 10.67 5.16
N ALA A 290 3.60 9.47 5.23
CA ALA A 290 3.61 8.50 4.15
C ALA A 290 2.19 8.04 3.77
N CYS A 291 1.36 7.69 4.76
CA CYS A 291 -0.04 7.32 4.56
C CYS A 291 -0.85 8.46 3.95
N PHE A 292 -0.70 9.68 4.46
CA PHE A 292 -1.39 10.87 3.97
C PHE A 292 -1.09 11.13 2.48
N GLY A 293 0.19 11.16 2.09
CA GLY A 293 0.56 11.41 0.70
C GLY A 293 0.09 10.31 -0.26
N ALA A 294 0.09 9.04 0.19
CA ALA A 294 -0.46 7.93 -0.59
C ALA A 294 -1.98 8.09 -0.84
N CYS A 295 -2.74 8.50 0.18
CA CYS A 295 -4.18 8.80 0.05
C CYS A 295 -4.44 9.96 -0.94
N VAL A 296 -3.66 11.04 -0.85
CA VAL A 296 -3.75 12.17 -1.79
C VAL A 296 -3.50 11.70 -3.23
N ILE A 297 -2.41 10.95 -3.46
CA ILE A 297 -2.07 10.42 -4.79
C ILE A 297 -3.20 9.54 -5.33
N ASN A 298 -3.74 8.63 -4.51
CA ASN A 298 -4.83 7.74 -4.92
C ASN A 298 -6.08 8.51 -5.36
N ARG A 299 -6.48 9.52 -4.58
CA ARG A 299 -7.66 10.35 -4.86
C ARG A 299 -7.51 11.15 -6.14
N GLU A 300 -6.38 11.82 -6.31
CA GLU A 300 -6.11 12.62 -7.50
C GLU A 300 -6.00 11.75 -8.76
N CYS A 301 -5.35 10.59 -8.68
CA CYS A 301 -5.30 9.64 -9.79
C CYS A 301 -6.71 9.15 -10.17
N SER A 302 -7.56 8.88 -9.18
CA SER A 302 -8.96 8.51 -9.40
C SER A 302 -9.76 9.63 -10.07
N ARG A 303 -9.58 10.88 -9.63
CA ARG A 303 -10.23 12.06 -10.24
C ARG A 303 -9.81 12.23 -11.69
N LEU A 304 -8.50 12.21 -11.97
CA LEU A 304 -7.95 12.36 -13.32
C LEU A 304 -8.42 11.24 -14.27
N ALA A 305 -8.44 9.99 -13.79
CA ALA A 305 -8.98 8.88 -14.56
C ALA A 305 -10.48 9.07 -14.81
N PHE A 306 -11.23 9.55 -13.81
CA PHE A 306 -12.68 9.75 -13.93
C PHE A 306 -13.02 10.87 -14.91
N GLU A 307 -12.24 11.93 -14.96
CA GLU A 307 -12.39 13.00 -15.95
C GLU A 307 -12.26 12.48 -17.39
N LYS A 308 -11.40 11.49 -17.61
CA LYS A 308 -11.17 10.88 -18.93
C LYS A 308 -12.20 9.82 -19.29
N HIS A 309 -12.54 8.93 -18.35
CA HIS A 309 -13.29 7.70 -18.63
C HIS A 309 -14.73 7.71 -18.11
N LYS A 310 -15.05 8.63 -17.20
CA LYS A 310 -16.38 8.82 -16.60
C LYS A 310 -16.99 7.49 -16.13
N ARG A 311 -18.14 7.09 -16.68
CA ARG A 311 -18.85 5.87 -16.32
C ARG A 311 -18.04 4.59 -16.59
N ALA A 312 -17.19 4.62 -17.62
CA ALA A 312 -16.43 3.47 -18.07
C ALA A 312 -15.15 3.22 -17.27
N LEU A 313 -14.78 4.11 -16.34
CA LEU A 313 -13.56 4.01 -15.54
C LEU A 313 -13.40 2.62 -14.89
N GLN A 314 -12.23 2.04 -15.11
CA GLN A 314 -11.71 0.83 -14.51
C GLN A 314 -10.49 1.13 -13.62
N SER A 315 -10.09 0.17 -12.78
CA SER A 315 -8.92 0.32 -11.91
C SER A 315 -7.62 0.52 -12.72
N SER A 316 -7.52 -0.10 -13.90
CA SER A 316 -6.39 0.08 -14.82
C SER A 316 -6.21 1.52 -15.27
N ASP A 317 -7.31 2.27 -15.38
CA ASP A 317 -7.27 3.68 -15.79
C ASP A 317 -6.70 4.53 -14.65
N VAL A 318 -7.09 4.25 -13.40
CA VAL A 318 -6.52 4.89 -12.19
C VAL A 318 -5.03 4.59 -12.09
N LEU A 319 -4.64 3.32 -12.29
CA LEU A 319 -3.25 2.87 -12.28
C LEU A 319 -2.39 3.61 -13.32
N ALA A 320 -2.94 3.92 -14.50
CA ALA A 320 -2.24 4.64 -15.55
C ALA A 320 -1.95 6.12 -15.21
N GLU A 321 -2.70 6.72 -14.28
CA GLU A 321 -2.50 8.11 -13.86
C GLU A 321 -1.39 8.29 -12.82
N ILE A 322 -0.95 7.23 -12.13
CA ILE A 322 0.00 7.31 -11.01
C ILE A 322 1.30 8.00 -11.42
N GLY A 323 2.00 7.48 -12.44
CA GLY A 323 3.28 8.04 -12.89
C GLY A 323 3.16 9.49 -13.37
N PRO A 324 2.23 9.79 -14.30
CA PRO A 324 1.99 11.16 -14.76
C PRO A 324 1.64 12.14 -13.63
N PHE A 325 0.76 11.75 -12.71
CA PHE A 325 0.38 12.60 -11.57
C PHE A 325 1.54 12.77 -10.60
N PHE A 326 2.22 11.68 -10.22
CA PHE A 326 3.33 11.72 -9.28
C PHE A 326 4.46 12.64 -9.75
N HIS A 327 4.76 12.65 -11.05
CA HIS A 327 5.72 13.59 -11.63
C HIS A 327 5.34 15.06 -11.35
N LEU A 328 4.06 15.43 -11.46
CA LEU A 328 3.59 16.80 -11.19
C LEU A 328 3.53 17.06 -9.68
N PHE A 329 3.07 16.09 -8.92
CA PHE A 329 2.97 16.14 -7.47
C PHE A 329 4.34 16.32 -6.80
N TYR A 330 5.37 15.67 -7.36
CA TYR A 330 6.76 15.80 -6.94
C TYR A 330 7.44 17.06 -7.51
N GLN A 331 7.18 17.43 -8.78
CA GLN A 331 7.81 18.60 -9.41
C GLN A 331 6.97 19.88 -9.35
N LYS A 332 7.26 20.79 -8.40
CA LYS A 332 7.50 22.25 -8.59
C LYS A 332 7.37 23.10 -7.30
N PRO A 333 7.98 24.32 -7.26
CA PRO A 333 8.56 25.06 -8.40
C PRO A 333 10.08 25.10 -8.42
N ARG A 334 10.68 24.64 -9.53
CA ARG A 334 11.95 25.23 -9.98
C ARG A 334 11.66 26.70 -10.33
N GLN A 335 12.08 27.62 -9.47
CA GLN A 335 12.37 28.97 -9.92
C GLN A 335 13.59 28.89 -10.84
N ASN A 336 13.48 29.44 -12.05
CA ASN A 336 14.57 29.69 -12.99
C ASN A 336 15.45 28.47 -13.35
N ALA A 337 14.93 27.60 -14.22
CA ALA A 337 15.80 26.90 -15.16
C ALA A 337 15.44 27.38 -16.57
N THR A 338 16.16 28.40 -17.02
CA THR A 338 16.27 28.72 -18.44
C THR A 338 16.73 27.46 -19.15
N TRP A 339 15.85 26.88 -19.98
CA TRP A 339 16.26 25.88 -20.96
C TRP A 339 17.09 26.60 -22.02
N SER A 340 18.40 26.74 -21.79
CA SER A 340 19.32 27.02 -22.88
C SER A 340 19.35 25.79 -23.78
N GLN A 341 18.87 25.97 -25.01
CA GLN A 341 19.03 25.07 -26.13
C GLN A 341 20.45 24.51 -26.19
N ALA A 342 20.61 23.20 -25.99
CA ALA A 342 21.81 22.49 -26.43
C ALA A 342 21.59 20.97 -26.38
N ILE A 343 20.77 20.40 -27.28
CA ILE A 343 21.03 19.07 -27.90
C ILE A 343 20.30 19.05 -29.26
N TYR A 344 20.89 19.71 -30.25
CA TYR A 344 20.96 19.24 -31.63
C TYR A 344 22.35 19.62 -32.11
N GLY A 345 23.25 18.64 -32.04
CA GLY A 345 24.63 18.66 -32.48
C GLY A 345 25.06 17.21 -32.59
#